data_AF-A0A2S5DA59-F1
#
_entry.id   AF-A0A2S5DA59-F1
#
_cell.length_a   1.000
_cell.length_b   1.000
_cell.length_c   1.000
_cell.angle_alpha   90.00
_cell.angle_beta   90.00
_cell.angle_gamma   90.00
#
_symmetry.space_group_name_H-M   'P 1'
#
loop_
_entity.id
_entity.type
_entity.pdbx_description
1 polymer ?
#
loop_
_entity_poly.entity_id
_entity_poly.type
_entity_poly.pdbx_seq_one_letter_code
_entity_poly.pdbx_strand_id
1 'polypeptide(L)'
;EDAGYNPHSLAGSDTALFIGTGPSGYASLLDRAGVPVEGYSAPGIVASVGPNRMSFLLDLHGPSEPIETACSSSLVAIHRGLLALRAGHCRIAIVGG
;
A
#
# COMPACT_ATOMS: atom_id res chain seq x y z
N GLU A 1 1.66 -8.51 -16.15
CA GLU A 1 0.64 -7.57 -15.62
C GLU A 1 -0.68 -7.83 -16.33
N ASP A 2 -1.82 -7.53 -15.71
CA ASP A 2 -3.13 -7.72 -16.34
C ASP A 2 -3.57 -6.50 -17.19
N ALA A 3 -3.12 -5.30 -16.81
CA ALA A 3 -3.49 -4.04 -17.47
C ALA A 3 -2.68 -3.72 -18.74
N GLY A 4 -1.74 -4.59 -19.16
CA GLY A 4 -0.92 -4.39 -20.37
C GLY A 4 0.14 -3.29 -20.29
N TYR A 5 0.44 -2.76 -19.09
CA TYR A 5 1.52 -1.80 -18.85
C TYR A 5 2.84 -2.50 -18.50
N ASN A 6 3.93 -2.18 -19.20
CA ASN A 6 5.25 -2.64 -18.79
C ASN A 6 5.51 -2.26 -17.31
N PRO A 7 5.67 -3.22 -16.37
CA PRO A 7 5.82 -2.90 -14.94
C PRO A 7 7.06 -2.06 -14.67
N HIS A 8 8.11 -2.22 -15.48
CA HIS A 8 9.33 -1.43 -15.37
C HIS A 8 9.13 0.04 -15.74
N SER A 9 8.07 0.39 -16.47
CA SER A 9 7.74 1.80 -16.78
C SER A 9 7.11 2.54 -15.61
N LEU A 10 6.75 1.85 -14.52
CA LEU A 10 6.19 2.48 -13.32
C LEU A 10 7.28 2.99 -12.37
N ALA A 11 8.49 2.44 -12.44
CA ALA A 11 9.61 2.88 -11.63
C ALA A 11 9.98 4.34 -11.95
N GLY A 12 10.18 5.15 -10.91
CA GLY A 12 10.46 6.59 -10.96
C GLY A 12 9.27 7.45 -11.39
N SER A 13 8.08 6.87 -11.58
CA SER A 13 6.90 7.60 -12.04
C SER A 13 6.10 8.22 -10.89
N ASP A 14 5.21 9.15 -11.22
CA ASP A 14 4.21 9.73 -10.32
C ASP A 14 3.04 8.79 -10.01
N THR A 15 3.19 7.48 -10.24
CA THR A 15 2.15 6.49 -9.95
C THR A 15 1.79 6.53 -8.47
N ALA A 16 0.50 6.69 -8.18
CA ALA A 16 -0.02 6.67 -6.82
C ALA A 16 -0.37 5.24 -6.39
N LEU A 17 -0.35 4.98 -5.08
CA LEU A 17 -0.70 3.71 -4.47
C LEU A 17 -1.62 3.93 -3.27
N PHE A 18 -2.85 3.43 -3.35
CA PHE A 18 -3.85 3.49 -2.27
C PHE A 18 -4.32 2.08 -1.95
N ILE A 19 -4.07 1.61 -0.73
CA ILE A 19 -4.34 0.23 -0.36
C ILE A 19 -5.15 0.19 0.92
N GLY A 20 -6.33 -0.41 0.83
CA GLY A 20 -7.10 -0.86 1.99
C GLY A 20 -6.27 -1.82 2.82
N THR A 21 -6.04 -1.51 4.08
CA THR A 21 -5.23 -2.35 4.97
C THR A 21 -5.73 -2.21 6.39
N GLY A 22 -5.51 -3.26 7.18
CA GLY A 22 -5.86 -3.31 8.58
C GLY A 22 -4.96 -4.25 9.36
N PRO A 23 -5.23 -4.45 10.66
CA PRO A 23 -4.45 -5.38 11.48
C PRO A 23 -4.52 -6.80 10.90
N SER A 24 -3.39 -7.33 10.45
CA SER A 24 -3.31 -8.69 9.88
C SER A 24 -3.37 -9.80 10.95
N GLY A 25 -3.31 -9.44 12.24
CA GLY A 25 -3.13 -10.38 13.35
C GLY A 25 -1.73 -10.99 13.42
N TYR A 26 -0.84 -10.68 12.47
CA TYR A 26 0.49 -11.29 12.38
C TYR A 26 1.39 -10.96 13.58
N ALA A 27 1.26 -9.75 14.13
CA ALA A 27 1.94 -9.38 15.38
C ALA A 27 1.60 -10.34 16.53
N SER A 28 0.32 -10.69 16.68
CA SER A 28 -0.15 -11.63 17.71
C SER A 28 0.32 -13.06 17.44
N LEU A 29 0.50 -13.46 16.17
CA LEU A 29 1.06 -14.77 15.83
C LEU A 29 2.54 -14.86 16.19
N LEU A 30 3.32 -13.81 15.91
CA LEU A 30 4.75 -13.74 16.28
C LEU A 30 4.95 -13.80 17.80
N ASP A 31 4.13 -13.05 18.55
CA ASP A 31 4.12 -13.07 20.01
C ASP A 31 3.81 -14.47 20.56
N ARG A 32 2.75 -15.12 20.05
CA ARG A 32 2.38 -16.50 20.45
C ARG A 32 3.43 -17.55 20.09
N ALA A 33 4.21 -17.30 19.03
CA ALA A 33 5.30 -18.17 18.62
C ALA A 33 6.61 -17.90 19.40
N GLY A 34 6.63 -16.90 20.29
CA GLY A 34 7.82 -16.52 21.04
C GLY A 34 8.94 -15.96 20.16
N VAL A 35 8.59 -15.39 19.01
CA VAL A 35 9.57 -14.75 18.12
C VAL A 35 10.09 -13.48 18.82
N PRO A 36 11.42 -13.28 18.95
CA PRO A 36 11.95 -12.10 19.60
C PRO A 36 11.58 -10.83 18.82
N VAL A 37 11.59 -9.69 19.51
CA VAL A 37 11.38 -8.39 18.88
C VAL A 37 12.72 -7.83 18.45
N GLU A 38 12.90 -7.64 17.15
CA GLU A 38 14.06 -7.00 16.55
C GLU A 38 13.70 -5.68 15.85
N GLY A 39 14.70 -4.94 15.40
CA GLY A 39 14.50 -3.66 14.71
C GLY A 39 13.68 -3.75 13.42
N TYR A 40 13.63 -4.91 12.77
CA TYR A 40 12.81 -5.14 11.58
C TYR A 40 11.38 -5.58 11.89
N SER A 41 11.06 -5.91 13.15
CA SER A 41 9.73 -6.44 13.51
C SER A 41 8.65 -5.38 13.29
N ALA A 42 8.88 -4.13 13.71
CA ALA A 42 7.94 -3.02 13.50
C ALA A 42 7.58 -2.78 12.01
N PRO A 43 8.53 -2.57 11.09
CA PRO A 43 8.22 -2.44 9.66
C PRO A 43 7.71 -3.74 9.00
N GLY A 44 7.74 -4.87 9.69
CA GLY A 44 7.14 -6.13 9.24
C GLY A 44 5.67 -6.32 9.61
N ILE A 45 5.17 -5.62 10.64
CA ILE A 45 3.84 -5.88 11.22
C ILE A 45 2.89 -4.68 11.22
N VAL A 46 3.41 -3.47 11.07
CA VAL A 46 2.58 -2.25 11.04
C VAL A 46 1.80 -2.20 9.73
N ALA A 47 0.47 -2.15 9.81
CA ALA A 47 -0.43 -2.20 8.66
C ALA A 47 -0.14 -1.10 7.61
N SER A 48 0.27 0.08 8.05
CA SER A 48 0.65 1.21 7.17
C SER A 48 1.93 0.97 6.37
N VAL A 49 2.79 0.07 6.82
CA VAL A 49 4.10 -0.16 6.20
C VAL A 49 3.97 -1.04 4.95
N GLY A 50 2.96 -1.92 4.88
CA GLY A 50 2.70 -2.75 3.69
C GLY A 50 2.61 -1.92 2.41
N PRO A 51 1.67 -0.96 2.32
CA PRO A 51 1.51 -0.08 1.16
C PRO A 51 2.78 0.70 0.82
N ASN A 52 3.43 1.30 1.83
CA ASN A 52 4.66 2.08 1.61
C ASN A 52 5.83 1.22 1.15
N ARG A 53 5.92 -0.05 1.57
CA ARG A 53 6.92 -1.00 1.07
C ARG A 53 6.65 -1.42 -0.36
N MET A 54 5.39 -1.51 -0.79
CA MET A 54 5.05 -1.74 -2.20
C MET A 54 5.50 -0.55 -3.06
N SER A 55 5.24 0.68 -2.63
CA SER A 55 5.73 1.89 -3.31
C SER A 55 7.25 1.92 -3.38
N PHE A 56 7.94 1.58 -2.28
CA PHE A 56 9.41 1.47 -2.27
C PHE A 56 9.94 0.40 -3.24
N LEU A 57 9.34 -0.80 -3.23
CA LEU A 57 9.77 -1.91 -4.07
C LEU A 57 9.57 -1.61 -5.57
N LEU A 58 8.46 -0.94 -5.91
CA LEU A 58 8.10 -0.61 -7.28
C LEU A 58 8.66 0.75 -7.74
N ASP A 59 9.40 1.45 -6.86
CA ASP A 59 9.95 2.79 -7.10
C ASP A 59 8.88 3.82 -7.52
N LEU A 60 7.75 3.84 -6.81
CA LEU A 60 6.64 4.77 -7.08
C LEU A 60 6.80 6.06 -6.29
N HIS A 61 6.72 7.21 -6.98
CA HIS A 61 6.98 8.54 -6.40
C HIS A 61 5.70 9.38 -6.26
N GLY A 62 4.54 8.82 -6.59
CA GLY A 62 3.24 9.44 -6.34
C GLY A 62 2.76 9.27 -4.88
N PRO A 63 1.55 9.75 -4.55
CA PRO A 63 0.93 9.54 -3.25
C PRO A 63 0.88 8.06 -2.86
N SER A 64 1.31 7.71 -1.65
CA SER A 64 1.33 6.34 -1.12
C SER A 64 0.60 6.30 0.23
N GLU A 65 -0.61 5.74 0.25
CA GLU A 65 -1.50 5.81 1.42
C GLU A 65 -2.10 4.45 1.80
N PRO A 66 -1.90 4.01 3.05
CA PRO A 66 -2.74 2.98 3.66
C PRO A 66 -4.11 3.55 4.03
N ILE A 67 -5.18 2.82 3.70
CA ILE A 67 -6.56 3.22 3.96
C ILE A 67 -7.20 2.21 4.93
N GLU A 68 -7.71 2.70 6.07
CA GLU A 68 -8.42 1.90 7.06
C GLU A 68 -9.75 2.58 7.40
N THR A 69 -10.83 2.05 6.82
CA THR A 69 -12.22 2.43 7.09
C THR A 69 -13.10 1.18 7.31
N ALA A 70 -12.52 0.16 7.94
CA ALA A 70 -13.06 -1.17 8.16
C ALA A 70 -13.49 -1.86 6.86
N CYS A 71 -14.70 -2.42 6.80
CA CYS A 71 -15.21 -3.15 5.63
C CYS A 71 -15.28 -2.32 4.35
N SER A 72 -15.15 -0.99 4.45
CA SER A 72 -15.19 -0.07 3.30
C SER A 72 -13.82 0.31 2.76
N SER A 73 -12.72 -0.17 3.35
CA SER A 73 -11.35 0.28 3.05
C SER A 73 -10.99 0.20 1.56
N SER A 74 -11.30 -0.90 0.87
CA SER A 74 -11.00 -1.06 -0.56
C SER A 74 -11.79 -0.08 -1.44
N LEU A 75 -13.06 0.18 -1.11
CA LEU A 75 -13.88 1.14 -1.83
C LEU A 75 -13.40 2.58 -1.58
N VAL A 76 -12.97 2.90 -0.37
CA VAL A 76 -12.38 4.19 -0.04
C VAL A 76 -11.03 4.35 -0.74
N ALA A 77 -10.21 3.30 -0.85
CA ALA A 77 -8.97 3.33 -1.62
C ALA A 77 -9.21 3.65 -3.11
N ILE A 78 -10.23 3.04 -3.73
CA ILE A 78 -10.67 3.38 -5.08
C ILE A 78 -11.09 4.85 -5.17
N HIS A 79 -11.89 5.34 -4.22
CA HIS A 79 -12.33 6.73 -4.18
C HIS A 79 -11.14 7.70 -4.10
N ARG A 80 -10.14 7.41 -3.27
CA ARG A 80 -8.91 8.20 -3.15
C ARG A 80 -8.09 8.21 -4.43
N GLY A 81 -7.90 7.05 -5.07
CA GLY A 81 -7.24 6.95 -6.37
C GLY A 81 -7.91 7.80 -7.44
N LEU A 82 -9.23 7.78 -7.51
CA LEU A 82 -10.01 8.59 -8.44
C LEU A 82 -9.86 10.10 -8.17
N LEU A 83 -9.83 10.52 -6.90
CA LEU A 83 -9.57 11.92 -6.55
C LEU A 83 -8.15 12.36 -6.94
N ALA A 84 -7.14 11.52 -6.71
CA ALA A 84 -5.75 11.82 -7.07
C ALA A 84 -5.54 11.97 -8.58
N LEU A 85 -6.17 11.09 -9.37
CA LEU A 85 -6.17 11.20 -10.84
C LEU A 85 -6.85 12.49 -11.30
N ARG A 86 -8.02 12.82 -10.76
CA ARG A 86 -8.77 14.04 -11.12
C ARG A 86 -8.05 15.33 -10.73
N ALA A 87 -7.31 15.31 -9.62
CA ALA A 87 -6.51 16.44 -9.18
C ALA A 87 -5.19 16.60 -9.97
N GLY A 88 -4.84 15.63 -10.83
CA GLY A 88 -3.58 15.65 -11.57
C GLY A 88 -2.36 15.36 -10.68
N HIS A 89 -2.55 14.75 -9.51
CA HIS A 89 -1.45 14.36 -8.62
C HIS A 89 -0.71 13.11 -9.10
N CYS A 90 -1.33 12.33 -9.99
CA CYS A 90 -0.75 11.14 -10.60
C CYS A 90 -1.41 10.88 -11.96
N ARG A 91 -0.70 10.15 -12.84
CA ARG A 91 -1.25 9.65 -14.12
C ARG A 91 -1.79 8.23 -14.05
N ILE A 92 -1.29 7.44 -13.10
CA ILE A 92 -1.67 6.06 -12.83
C ILE A 92 -1.90 5.95 -11.33
N ALA A 93 -2.93 5.22 -10.93
CA ALA A 93 -3.18 4.88 -9.54
C ALA A 93 -3.36 3.37 -9.40
N ILE A 94 -2.56 2.76 -8.54
CA ILE A 94 -2.74 1.37 -8.08
C ILE A 94 -3.65 1.40 -6.87
N VAL A 95 -4.76 0.68 -6.93
CA VAL A 95 -5.77 0.62 -5.87
C VAL A 95 -6.10 -0.83 -5.52
N GLY A 96 -6.33 -1.11 -4.24
CA GLY A 96 -6.64 -2.46 -3.76
C GLY A 96 -7.01 -2.49 -2.29
N GLY A 97 -7.26 -3.69 -1.75
CA GLY A 97 -7.50 -3.94 -0.33
C GLY A 97 -7.65 -5.42 -0.04
#